data_AF-A0A495RTN8-F1
#
_entry.id   AF-A0A495RTN8-F1
#
_cell.length_a   1.000
_cell.length_b   1.000
_cell.length_c   1.000
_cell.angle_alpha   90.00
_cell.angle_beta   90.00
_cell.angle_gamma   90.00
#
_symmetry.space_group_name_H-M   'P 1'
#
loop_
_entity.id
_entity.type
_entity.pdbx_description
1 polymer ?
#
loop_
_entity_poly.entity_id
_entity_poly.type
_entity_poly.pdbx_seq_one_letter_code
_entity_poly.pdbx_strand_id
1 'polypeptide(L)'
;MRGWDNEGMSPSADHRIETAQVRRSPRYTVFLLAGAFVGILAALVLTFAFGGDNESASTGVSYSTTQVFGFICLFAIPIGVAVGGVVALVLDRSLARRAHEVRVEREVITIDDAE
;
A
#
# COMPACT_ATOMS: atom_id res chain seq x y z
N MET A 1 -55.61 42.84 -15.36
CA MET A 1 -55.33 41.67 -16.22
C MET A 1 -53.91 41.90 -16.74
N ARG A 2 -52.84 41.28 -16.19
CA ARG A 2 -52.32 39.89 -16.40
C ARG A 2 -51.85 39.71 -17.86
N GLY A 3 -50.66 39.23 -18.25
CA GLY A 3 -49.40 38.76 -17.62
C GLY A 3 -48.19 39.48 -18.26
N TRP A 4 -46.91 39.38 -17.84
CA TRP A 4 -45.98 38.24 -17.65
C TRP A 4 -45.70 37.44 -18.93
N ASP A 5 -44.75 37.94 -19.74
CA ASP A 5 -44.19 37.23 -20.88
C ASP A 5 -42.66 37.23 -20.72
N ASN A 6 -42.19 36.60 -19.65
CA ASN A 6 -40.77 36.37 -19.37
C ASN A 6 -40.40 34.98 -19.93
N GLU A 7 -40.46 34.82 -21.25
CA GLU A 7 -40.07 33.60 -21.94
C GLU A 7 -38.69 33.80 -22.56
N GLY A 8 -37.69 33.04 -22.10
CA GLY A 8 -36.52 32.80 -22.94
C GLY A 8 -35.15 32.61 -22.29
N MET A 9 -35.00 32.56 -20.96
CA MET A 9 -33.70 32.17 -20.37
C MET A 9 -33.88 31.06 -19.33
N SER A 10 -34.16 29.85 -19.84
CA SER A 10 -33.97 28.64 -19.05
C SER A 10 -32.45 28.42 -18.91
N PRO A 11 -31.88 28.37 -17.70
CA PRO A 11 -30.46 28.09 -17.51
C PRO A 11 -30.15 26.73 -18.16
N SER A 12 -29.37 26.77 -19.23
CA SER A 12 -28.88 25.56 -19.90
C SER A 12 -27.68 25.05 -19.10
N ALA A 13 -27.93 24.22 -18.09
CA ALA A 13 -26.87 23.60 -17.30
C ALA A 13 -26.07 22.62 -18.17
N ASP A 14 -24.85 22.99 -18.60
CA ASP A 14 -23.91 22.08 -19.25
C ASP A 14 -23.33 21.12 -18.20
N HIS A 15 -23.84 19.89 -18.18
CA HIS A 15 -23.48 18.87 -17.20
C HIS A 15 -22.20 18.13 -17.62
N ARG A 16 -21.03 18.74 -17.40
CA ARG A 16 -19.73 18.09 -17.66
C ARG A 16 -19.19 17.41 -16.40
N ILE A 17 -19.44 16.11 -16.29
CA ILE A 17 -18.88 15.24 -15.24
C ILE A 17 -17.39 15.01 -15.53
N GLU A 18 -16.49 15.79 -14.92
CA GLU A 18 -15.06 15.43 -14.86
C GLU A 18 -14.80 14.44 -13.72
N THR A 19 -14.60 13.19 -14.09
CA THR A 19 -14.20 12.12 -13.18
C THR A 19 -12.71 12.24 -12.84
N ALA A 20 -12.37 12.96 -11.78
CA ALA A 20 -11.02 12.94 -11.23
C ALA A 20 -10.78 11.62 -10.47
N GLN A 21 -9.96 10.74 -11.05
CA GLN A 21 -9.52 9.49 -10.43
C GLN A 21 -8.60 9.78 -9.25
N VAL A 22 -9.12 9.77 -8.02
CA VAL A 22 -8.30 9.75 -6.81
C VAL A 22 -7.68 8.36 -6.69
N ARG A 23 -6.47 8.21 -7.23
CA ARG A 23 -5.60 7.06 -7.03
C ARG A 23 -5.21 7.01 -5.54
N ARG A 24 -5.97 6.28 -4.73
CA ARG A 24 -5.53 5.86 -3.39
C ARG A 24 -4.29 4.99 -3.59
N SER A 25 -3.10 5.54 -3.29
CA SER A 25 -1.89 4.72 -3.17
C SER A 25 -2.08 3.76 -1.99
N PRO A 26 -2.26 2.45 -2.22
CA PRO A 26 -2.40 1.50 -1.13
C PRO A 26 -1.03 1.44 -0.43
N ARG A 27 -1.01 1.61 0.90
CA ARG A 27 0.24 1.70 1.68
C ARG A 27 0.88 0.32 1.87
N TYR A 28 1.32 -0.31 0.78
CA TYR A 28 2.06 -1.58 0.80
C TYR A 28 3.35 -1.49 1.63
N THR A 29 3.93 -0.29 1.75
CA THR A 29 5.14 -0.02 2.53
C THR A 29 5.08 -0.55 3.96
N VAL A 30 3.92 -0.47 4.63
CA VAL A 30 3.80 -0.92 6.03
C VAL A 30 4.00 -2.44 6.13
N PHE A 31 3.43 -3.20 5.21
CA PHE A 31 3.57 -4.66 5.20
C PHE A 31 4.97 -5.11 4.79
N LEU A 32 5.61 -4.39 3.85
CA LEU A 32 6.99 -4.66 3.47
C LEU A 32 7.95 -4.40 4.64
N LEU A 33 7.78 -3.28 5.35
CA LEU A 33 8.58 -2.94 6.52
C LEU A 33 8.34 -3.90 7.69
N ALA A 34 7.08 -4.29 7.94
CA ALA A 34 6.75 -5.29 8.95
C ALA A 34 7.41 -6.64 8.61
N GLY A 35 7.35 -7.05 7.34
CA GLY A 35 8.03 -8.26 6.85
C GLY A 35 9.54 -8.21 7.02
N ALA A 36 10.18 -7.09 6.64
CA ALA A 36 11.60 -6.87 6.87
C ALA A 36 11.96 -6.95 8.36
N PHE A 37 11.17 -6.32 9.22
CA PHE A 37 11.37 -6.33 10.67
C PHE A 37 11.28 -7.74 11.24
N VAL A 38 10.27 -8.53 10.84
CA VAL A 38 10.16 -9.95 11.21
C VAL A 38 11.37 -10.74 10.71
N GLY A 39 11.86 -10.46 9.49
CA GLY A 39 13.08 -11.06 8.96
C GLY A 39 14.33 -10.76 9.81
N ILE A 40 14.48 -9.52 10.27
CA ILE A 40 15.57 -9.12 11.19
C ILE A 40 15.44 -9.86 12.52
N LEU A 41 14.24 -9.93 13.09
CA LEU A 41 14.00 -10.67 14.33
C LEU A 41 14.34 -12.16 14.17
N ALA A 42 13.94 -12.77 13.05
CA ALA A 42 14.32 -14.14 12.74
C ALA A 42 15.83 -14.31 12.60
N ALA A 43 16.52 -13.36 11.97
CA ALA A 43 17.99 -13.38 11.86
C ALA A 43 18.69 -13.27 13.22
N LEU A 44 18.17 -12.42 14.12
CA LEU A 44 18.65 -12.32 15.50
C LEU A 44 18.49 -13.64 16.23
N VAL A 45 17.29 -14.25 16.17
CA VAL A 45 17.03 -15.54 16.79
C VAL A 45 17.96 -16.60 16.21
N LEU A 46 18.10 -16.67 14.88
CA LEU A 46 18.96 -17.66 14.23
C LEU A 46 20.43 -17.50 14.64
N THR A 47 20.90 -16.26 14.74
CA THR A 47 22.29 -15.96 15.13
C THR A 47 22.55 -16.27 16.60
N PHE A 48 21.69 -15.82 17.52
CA PHE A 48 21.98 -15.91 18.95
C PHE A 48 21.47 -17.20 19.61
N ALA A 49 20.45 -17.85 19.05
CA ALA A 49 19.95 -19.13 19.57
C ALA A 49 20.65 -20.34 18.95
N PHE A 50 21.21 -20.21 17.73
CA PHE A 50 21.85 -21.32 17.01
C PHE A 50 23.30 -21.04 16.57
N GLY A 51 23.82 -19.83 16.77
CA GLY A 51 25.23 -19.50 16.49
C GLY A 51 26.16 -20.11 17.53
N GLY A 52 26.55 -21.37 17.30
CA GLY A 52 27.63 -22.06 17.99
C GLY A 52 29.00 -21.71 17.41
N ASP A 53 29.94 -22.67 17.41
CA ASP A 53 31.29 -22.48 16.87
C ASP A 53 31.24 -21.87 15.46
N ASN A 54 31.67 -20.62 15.34
CA ASN A 54 31.59 -19.85 14.08
C ASN A 54 32.71 -20.25 13.10
N GLU A 55 33.26 -21.45 13.24
CA GLU A 55 34.25 -22.02 12.35
C GLU A 55 33.54 -22.71 11.19
N SER A 56 33.86 -22.31 9.97
CA SER A 56 33.31 -22.96 8.80
C SER A 56 33.90 -24.36 8.65
N ALA A 57 33.05 -25.39 8.78
CA ALA A 57 33.45 -26.78 8.57
C ALA A 57 34.05 -27.05 7.16
N SER A 58 33.73 -26.21 6.17
CA SER A 58 34.18 -26.37 4.78
C SER A 58 35.47 -25.63 4.45
N THR A 59 35.80 -24.55 5.18
CA THR A 59 36.95 -23.68 4.86
C THR A 59 37.92 -23.48 6.02
N GLY A 60 37.57 -23.90 7.24
CA GLY A 60 38.35 -23.66 8.45
C GLY A 60 38.44 -22.18 8.87
N VAL A 61 37.67 -21.30 8.22
CA VAL A 61 37.67 -19.87 8.53
C VAL A 61 36.67 -19.60 9.65
N SER A 62 37.14 -18.95 10.71
CA SER A 62 36.28 -18.44 11.77
C SER A 62 35.66 -17.10 11.37
N TYR A 63 34.34 -17.00 11.48
CA TYR A 63 33.59 -15.77 11.23
C TYR A 63 33.17 -15.12 12.54
N SER A 64 33.10 -13.78 12.57
CA SER A 64 32.53 -13.08 13.73
C SER A 64 31.01 -13.25 13.78
N THR A 65 30.42 -13.22 14.97
CA THR A 65 28.96 -13.30 15.15
C THR A 65 28.22 -12.22 14.34
N THR A 66 28.76 -11.00 14.27
CA THR A 66 28.20 -9.91 13.47
C THR A 66 28.20 -10.22 11.98
N GLN A 67 29.22 -10.93 11.49
CA GLN A 67 29.30 -11.34 10.10
C GLN A 67 28.28 -12.44 9.78
N VAL A 68 28.12 -13.44 10.65
CA VAL A 68 27.09 -14.47 10.53
C VAL A 68 25.69 -13.84 10.53
N PHE A 69 25.44 -12.91 11.45
CA PHE A 69 24.20 -12.13 11.50
C PHE A 69 23.93 -11.39 10.18
N GLY A 70 24.94 -10.72 9.64
CA GLY A 70 24.85 -10.03 8.35
C GLY A 70 24.48 -10.95 7.19
N PHE A 71 25.10 -12.14 7.12
CA PHE A 71 24.79 -13.13 6.10
C PHE A 71 23.37 -13.69 6.22
N ILE A 72 22.90 -13.95 7.44
CA ILE A 72 21.52 -14.41 7.66
C ILE A 72 20.53 -13.29 7.26
N CYS A 73 20.81 -12.03 7.63
CA CYS A 73 19.99 -10.88 7.26
C CYS A 73 19.81 -10.74 5.74
N LEU A 74 20.85 -11.06 4.95
CA LEU A 74 20.83 -10.95 3.49
C LEU A 74 19.70 -11.77 2.86
N PHE A 75 19.33 -12.91 3.45
CA PHE A 75 18.23 -13.75 2.98
C PHE A 75 16.96 -13.58 3.79
N ALA A 76 17.07 -13.43 5.12
CA ALA A 76 15.91 -13.31 6.01
C ALA A 76 15.08 -12.06 5.71
N ILE A 77 15.72 -10.93 5.39
CA ILE A 77 15.01 -9.68 5.08
C ILE A 77 14.23 -9.80 3.76
N PRO A 78 14.82 -10.18 2.60
CA PRO A 78 14.06 -10.35 1.36
C PRO A 78 12.92 -11.37 1.49
N ILE A 79 13.13 -12.48 2.19
CA ILE A 79 12.09 -13.48 2.44
C ILE A 79 10.96 -12.86 3.27
N GLY A 80 11.29 -12.17 4.37
CA GLY A 80 10.31 -11.49 5.21
C GLY A 80 9.51 -10.43 4.43
N VAL A 81 10.20 -9.62 3.61
CA VAL A 81 9.57 -8.63 2.73
C VAL A 81 8.65 -9.29 1.71
N ALA A 82 9.09 -10.39 1.07
CA ALA A 82 8.29 -11.12 0.10
C ALA A 82 7.01 -11.68 0.74
N VAL A 83 7.12 -12.32 1.91
CA VAL A 83 5.97 -12.82 2.68
C VAL A 83 5.04 -11.67 3.08
N GLY A 84 5.59 -10.57 3.62
CA GLY A 84 4.82 -9.38 3.96
C GLY A 84 4.09 -8.78 2.74
N GLY A 85 4.75 -8.72 1.59
CA GLY A 85 4.17 -8.28 0.33
C GLY A 85 3.04 -9.18 -0.16
N VAL A 86 3.21 -10.50 -0.11
CA VAL A 86 2.15 -11.46 -0.44
C VAL A 86 0.94 -11.28 0.48
N VAL A 87 1.15 -11.13 1.79
CA VAL A 87 0.07 -10.85 2.75
C VAL A 87 -0.64 -9.54 2.40
N ALA A 88 0.12 -8.50 2.05
CA ALA A 88 -0.44 -7.21 1.65
C ALA A 88 -1.32 -7.34 0.40
N LEU A 89 -0.87 -8.09 -0.61
CA LEU A 89 -1.62 -8.34 -1.84
C LEU A 89 -2.90 -9.13 -1.57
N VAL A 90 -2.85 -10.15 -0.71
CA VAL A 90 -4.03 -10.95 -0.35
C VAL A 90 -5.06 -10.08 0.38
N LEU A 91 -4.61 -9.25 1.31
CA LEU A 91 -5.48 -8.33 2.04
C LEU A 91 -6.07 -7.27 1.12
N ASP A 92 -5.26 -6.63 0.28
CA ASP A 92 -5.75 -5.65 -0.70
C ASP A 92 -6.76 -6.29 -1.66
N ARG A 93 -6.49 -7.50 -2.14
CA ARG A 93 -7.43 -8.25 -3.00
C ARG A 93 -8.76 -8.54 -2.29
N SER A 94 -8.75 -8.83 -0.99
CA SER A 94 -9.95 -9.10 -0.19
C SER A 94 -10.72 -7.80 0.11
N LEU A 95 -10.01 -6.75 0.50
CA LEU A 95 -10.61 -5.45 0.81
C LEU A 95 -11.14 -4.74 -0.43
N ALA A 96 -10.42 -4.78 -1.56
CA ALA A 96 -10.88 -4.21 -2.83
C ALA A 96 -12.16 -4.91 -3.33
N ARG A 97 -12.30 -6.22 -3.09
CA ARG A 97 -13.54 -6.95 -3.37
C ARG A 97 -14.69 -6.50 -2.45
N ARG A 98 -14.42 -6.23 -1.17
CA ARG A 98 -15.42 -5.78 -0.19
C ARG A 98 -15.78 -4.29 -0.30
N ALA A 99 -14.88 -3.44 -0.76
CA ALA A 99 -15.09 -1.99 -0.87
C ALA A 99 -16.01 -1.59 -2.03
N HIS A 100 -16.47 -2.54 -2.84
CA HIS A 100 -17.41 -2.32 -3.95
C HIS A 100 -18.86 -2.09 -3.50
N GLU A 101 -19.12 -1.96 -2.20
CA GLU A 101 -20.48 -1.83 -1.64
C GLU A 101 -20.81 -0.41 -1.12
N VAL A 102 -20.10 0.63 -1.58
CA VAL A 102 -20.47 2.02 -1.25
C VAL A 102 -20.80 2.78 -2.54
N ARG A 103 -22.11 2.89 -2.82
CA ARG A 103 -22.70 3.84 -3.77
C ARG A 103 -22.24 5.24 -3.40
N VAL A 104 -21.57 5.93 -4.32
CA VAL A 104 -21.33 7.37 -4.23
C VAL A 104 -22.02 8.02 -5.42
N GLU A 105 -23.17 8.59 -5.16
CA GLU A 105 -23.87 9.51 -6.05
C GLU A 105 -23.25 10.89 -5.85
N ARG A 106 -22.64 11.46 -6.90
CA ARG A 106 -22.00 12.79 -6.85
C ARG A 106 -22.65 13.70 -7.88
N GLU A 107 -23.48 14.61 -7.40
CA GLU A 107 -24.07 15.68 -8.20
C GLU A 107 -23.19 16.94 -8.07
N VAL A 108 -22.72 17.49 -9.19
CA VAL A 108 -21.95 18.74 -9.26
C VAL A 108 -22.79 19.76 -10.01
N ILE A 109 -23.16 20.86 -9.33
CA ILE A 109 -23.91 21.98 -9.90
C ILE A 109 -22.93 23.14 -10.11
N THR A 110 -22.62 23.46 -11.36
CA THR A 110 -21.88 24.68 -11.73
C THR A 110 -22.90 25.78 -12.02
N ILE A 111 -22.89 26.85 -11.23
CA ILE A 111 -23.61 28.09 -11.55
C ILE A 111 -22.58 29.00 -12.20
N ASP A 112 -22.77 29.30 -13.48
CA ASP A 112 -21.99 30.29 -14.20
C ASP A 112 -22.58 31.67 -13.88
N ASP A 113 -21.77 32.53 -13.26
CA ASP A 113 -22.13 33.91 -12.96
C ASP A 113 -22.00 34.72 -14.26
N ALA A 114 -23.13 35.04 -14.88
CA ALA A 114 -23.19 35.95 -16.02
C ALA A 114 -22.88 37.38 -15.58
N GLU A 115 -21.96 38.01 -16.32
CA GLU A 115 -21.44 39.39 -16.20
C GLU A 115 -22.52 40.49 -16.05
#